data_AF-A0A849T2C8-F1
#
_entry.id   AF-A0A849T2C8-F1
#
_cell.length_a   1.000
_cell.length_b   1.000
_cell.length_c   1.000
_cell.angle_alpha   90.00
_cell.angle_beta   90.00
_cell.angle_gamma   90.00
#
_symmetry.space_group_name_H-M   'P 1'
#
loop_
_entity.id
_entity.type
_entity.pdbx_description
1 polymer ?
#
loop_
_entity_poly.entity_id
_entity_poly.type
_entity_poly.pdbx_seq_one_letter_code
_entity_poly.pdbx_strand_id
1 'polypeptide(L)'
;MIQALRYTEKLEKVGFSTEQAKESVQIWMDLMEQNLATKADFKEHYFMSKSDLRDVQNEMKDLKTELQTEMKDLKTELQTEMKDLKTELQTEMKNLKTELQTEMKNLKSDLQTDMKDLKTELQTEMKNLKSELQTDMKDLKTELHSDMKDLKSELKKDLKEQEYSLTLKMGVMFAASIGILSTIVNLK
;
A
#
# COMPACT_ATOMS: atom_id res chain seq x y z
N MET A 1 -41.89 -81.21 -32.88
CA MET A 1 -42.39 -82.37 -33.66
C MET A 1 -42.48 -83.66 -32.83
N ILE A 2 -41.39 -84.21 -32.29
CA ILE A 2 -41.43 -85.47 -31.48
C ILE A 2 -42.31 -85.37 -30.23
N GLN A 3 -42.30 -84.21 -29.55
CA GLN A 3 -43.13 -84.01 -28.35
C GLN A 3 -44.62 -83.85 -28.68
N ALA A 4 -44.96 -83.25 -29.83
CA ALA A 4 -46.34 -83.05 -30.28
C ALA A 4 -47.00 -84.41 -30.60
N LEU A 5 -46.31 -85.27 -31.35
CA LEU A 5 -46.80 -86.62 -31.68
C LEU A 5 -47.05 -87.48 -30.43
N ARG A 6 -46.11 -87.45 -29.48
CA ARG A 6 -46.26 -88.15 -28.19
C ARG A 6 -47.45 -87.62 -27.37
N TYR A 7 -47.76 -86.33 -27.49
CA TYR A 7 -48.89 -85.73 -26.80
C TYR A 7 -50.23 -86.10 -27.47
N THR A 8 -50.28 -86.09 -28.80
CA THR A 8 -51.44 -86.59 -29.58
C THR A 8 -51.75 -88.05 -29.22
N GLU A 9 -50.76 -88.94 -29.22
CA GLU A 9 -50.93 -90.36 -28.83
C GLU A 9 -51.44 -90.53 -27.39
N LYS A 10 -51.03 -89.66 -26.47
CA LYS A 10 -51.52 -89.69 -25.08
C LYS A 10 -52.98 -89.28 -24.99
N LEU A 11 -53.41 -88.27 -25.75
CA LEU A 11 -54.80 -87.81 -25.79
C LEU A 11 -55.73 -88.88 -26.37
N GLU A 12 -55.30 -89.56 -27.43
CA GLU A 12 -56.05 -90.69 -28.02
C GLU A 12 -56.21 -91.85 -27.02
N LYS A 13 -55.14 -92.19 -26.27
CA LYS A 13 -55.19 -93.25 -25.26
C LYS A 13 -56.14 -92.98 -24.09
N VAL A 14 -56.44 -91.71 -23.80
CA VAL A 14 -57.39 -91.32 -22.75
C VAL A 14 -58.81 -91.04 -23.29
N GLY A 15 -59.07 -91.37 -24.56
CA GLY A 15 -60.40 -91.43 -25.15
C GLY A 15 -60.80 -90.29 -26.09
N PHE A 16 -59.87 -89.39 -26.46
CA PHE A 16 -60.12 -88.40 -27.50
C PHE A 16 -60.12 -89.04 -28.90
N SER A 17 -60.97 -88.55 -29.81
CA SER A 17 -60.85 -88.95 -31.22
C SER A 17 -59.56 -88.38 -31.83
N THR A 18 -59.04 -89.03 -32.86
CA THR A 18 -57.83 -88.58 -33.57
C THR A 18 -57.93 -87.14 -34.04
N GLU A 19 -59.10 -86.69 -34.51
CA GLU A 19 -59.29 -85.31 -34.94
C GLU A 19 -59.33 -84.34 -33.75
N GLN A 20 -59.98 -84.68 -32.64
CA GLN A 20 -59.99 -83.84 -31.43
C GLN A 20 -58.58 -83.71 -30.82
N ALA A 21 -57.80 -84.80 -30.82
CA ALA A 21 -56.43 -84.80 -30.32
C ALA A 21 -55.49 -83.93 -31.18
N LYS A 22 -55.60 -84.03 -32.52
CA LYS A 22 -54.82 -83.19 -33.45
C LYS A 22 -55.16 -81.72 -33.32
N GLU A 23 -56.44 -81.36 -33.34
CA GLU A 23 -56.90 -79.96 -33.21
C GLU A 23 -56.43 -79.35 -31.87
N SER A 24 -56.55 -80.09 -30.77
CA SER A 24 -56.09 -79.60 -29.45
C SER A 24 -54.57 -79.35 -29.41
N VAL A 25 -53.77 -80.23 -30.03
CA VAL A 25 -52.32 -80.04 -30.14
C VAL A 25 -51.99 -78.88 -31.08
N GLN A 26 -52.73 -78.73 -32.18
CA GLN A 26 -52.53 -77.66 -33.15
C GLN A 26 -52.81 -76.29 -32.55
N ILE A 27 -53.95 -76.13 -31.86
CA ILE A 27 -54.29 -74.88 -31.16
C ILE A 27 -53.21 -74.52 -30.13
N TRP A 28 -52.70 -75.50 -29.39
CA TRP A 28 -51.62 -75.27 -28.42
C TRP A 28 -50.28 -74.91 -29.11
N MET A 29 -49.97 -75.52 -30.25
CA MET A 29 -48.78 -75.17 -31.04
C MET A 29 -48.88 -73.76 -31.61
N ASP A 30 -50.02 -73.38 -32.18
CA ASP A 30 -50.26 -72.04 -32.72
C ASP A 30 -50.17 -70.97 -31.60
N LEU A 31 -50.75 -71.26 -30.42
CA LEU A 31 -50.66 -70.37 -29.26
C LEU A 31 -49.23 -70.19 -28.76
N MET A 32 -48.41 -71.24 -28.78
CA MET A 32 -46.99 -71.14 -28.43
C MET A 32 -46.18 -70.38 -29.47
N GLU A 33 -46.42 -70.62 -30.75
CA GLU A 33 -45.71 -69.92 -31.83
C GLU A 33 -46.03 -68.42 -31.87
N GLN A 34 -47.27 -68.03 -31.52
CA GLN A 34 -47.65 -66.61 -31.45
C GLN A 34 -47.11 -65.87 -30.23
N ASN A 35 -46.91 -66.54 -29.09
CA ASN A 35 -46.64 -65.88 -27.81
C ASN A 35 -45.26 -66.16 -27.21
N LEU A 36 -44.52 -67.16 -27.70
CA LEU A 36 -43.21 -67.54 -27.16
C LEU A 36 -42.10 -67.30 -28.19
N ALA A 37 -41.04 -66.64 -27.73
CA ALA A 37 -39.81 -66.51 -28.50
C ALA A 37 -39.21 -67.89 -28.82
N THR A 38 -38.79 -68.07 -30.06
CA THR A 38 -38.09 -69.26 -30.50
C THR A 38 -36.63 -69.24 -30.02
N LYS A 39 -35.94 -70.37 -30.15
CA LYS A 39 -34.49 -70.43 -29.89
C LYS A 39 -33.69 -69.51 -30.83
N ALA A 40 -34.20 -69.26 -32.03
CA ALA A 40 -33.56 -68.36 -32.99
C ALA A 40 -33.66 -66.91 -32.50
N ASP A 41 -34.84 -66.49 -32.03
CA ASP A 41 -35.06 -65.13 -31.48
C ASP A 41 -34.15 -64.86 -30.28
N PHE A 42 -34.01 -65.84 -29.37
CA PHE A 42 -33.09 -65.70 -28.23
C PHE A 42 -31.62 -65.62 -28.67
N LYS A 43 -31.22 -66.40 -29.69
CA LYS A 43 -29.87 -66.36 -30.24
C LYS A 43 -29.58 -65.01 -30.87
N GLU A 44 -30.54 -64.43 -31.59
CA GLU A 44 -30.41 -63.09 -32.17
C GLU A 44 -30.27 -62.02 -31.09
N HIS A 45 -31.17 -62.01 -30.11
CA HIS A 45 -31.09 -61.08 -28.97
C HIS A 45 -29.77 -61.22 -28.21
N TYR A 46 -29.24 -62.43 -28.04
CA TYR A 46 -27.94 -62.66 -27.42
C TYR A 46 -26.81 -62.00 -28.23
N PHE A 47 -26.82 -62.12 -29.57
CA PHE A 47 -25.83 -61.47 -30.42
C PHE A 47 -25.95 -59.96 -30.43
N MET A 48 -27.17 -59.43 -30.52
CA MET A 48 -27.44 -57.99 -30.43
C MET A 48 -26.94 -57.43 -29.10
N SER A 49 -27.35 -58.03 -27.97
CA SER A 49 -26.94 -57.57 -26.65
C SER A 49 -25.41 -57.68 -26.43
N LYS A 50 -24.77 -58.69 -27.02
CA LYS A 50 -23.30 -58.79 -27.01
C LYS A 50 -22.61 -57.73 -27.87
N SER A 51 -23.24 -57.31 -28.96
CA SER A 51 -22.78 -56.19 -29.78
C SER A 51 -22.91 -54.88 -29.02
N ASP A 52 -24.10 -54.58 -28.48
CA ASP A 52 -24.35 -53.37 -27.69
C ASP A 52 -23.37 -53.26 -26.52
N LEU A 53 -23.10 -54.36 -25.82
CA LEU A 53 -22.12 -54.38 -24.73
C LEU A 53 -20.70 -54.04 -25.22
N ARG A 54 -20.32 -54.50 -26.41
CA ARG A 54 -19.02 -54.16 -27.01
C ARG A 54 -18.96 -52.68 -27.38
N ASP A 55 -20.04 -52.13 -27.92
CA ASP A 55 -20.12 -50.72 -28.31
C ASP A 55 -20.04 -49.81 -27.08
N VAL A 56 -20.80 -50.12 -26.02
CA VAL A 56 -20.70 -49.42 -24.73
C VAL A 56 -19.28 -49.51 -24.13
N GLN A 57 -18.62 -50.67 -24.24
CA GLN A 57 -17.24 -50.81 -23.78
C GLN A 57 -16.25 -49.93 -24.57
N ASN A 58 -16.47 -49.77 -25.87
CA ASN A 58 -15.66 -48.89 -26.70
C ASN A 58 -15.92 -47.42 -26.35
N GLU A 59 -17.18 -47.00 -26.27
CA GLU A 59 -17.54 -45.63 -25.87
C GLU A 59 -16.97 -45.27 -24.49
N MET A 60 -17.02 -46.19 -23.53
CA MET A 60 -16.45 -45.99 -22.20
C MET A 60 -14.93 -45.82 -22.25
N LYS A 61 -14.24 -46.54 -23.14
CA LYS A 61 -12.80 -46.42 -23.34
C LYS A 61 -12.43 -45.09 -24.00
N ASP A 62 -13.22 -44.65 -24.97
CA ASP A 62 -13.00 -43.39 -25.67
C ASP A 62 -13.22 -42.22 -24.72
N LEU A 63 -14.34 -42.20 -23.98
CA LEU A 63 -14.62 -41.19 -22.95
C LEU A 63 -13.52 -41.13 -21.88
N LYS A 64 -13.00 -42.29 -21.46
CA LYS A 64 -11.88 -42.34 -20.50
C LYS A 64 -10.62 -41.70 -21.09
N THR A 65 -10.36 -41.89 -22.38
CA THR A 65 -9.19 -41.34 -23.06
C THR A 65 -9.32 -39.83 -23.26
N GLU A 66 -10.52 -39.36 -23.61
CA GLU A 66 -10.85 -37.94 -23.73
C GLU A 66 -10.67 -37.24 -22.39
N LEU A 67 -11.28 -37.77 -21.31
CA LEU A 67 -11.14 -37.20 -19.96
C LEU A 67 -9.67 -37.16 -19.50
N GLN A 68 -8.88 -38.20 -19.79
CA GLN A 68 -7.45 -38.20 -19.47
C GLN A 68 -6.67 -37.11 -20.21
N THR A 69 -7.08 -36.82 -21.45
CA THR A 69 -6.47 -35.77 -22.29
C THR A 69 -6.84 -34.40 -21.74
N GLU A 70 -8.13 -34.14 -21.50
CA GLU A 70 -8.60 -32.87 -20.92
C GLU A 70 -7.94 -32.58 -19.56
N MET A 71 -7.84 -33.58 -18.69
CA MET A 71 -7.16 -33.41 -17.39
C MET A 71 -5.68 -33.05 -17.54
N LYS A 72 -5.00 -33.59 -18.57
CA LYS A 72 -3.59 -33.28 -18.83
C LYS A 72 -3.43 -31.88 -19.41
N ASP A 73 -4.34 -31.47 -20.28
CA ASP A 73 -4.33 -30.14 -20.91
C ASP A 73 -4.61 -29.07 -19.86
N LEU A 74 -5.65 -29.24 -19.03
CA LEU A 74 -5.97 -28.35 -17.91
C LEU A 74 -4.79 -28.23 -16.92
N LYS A 75 -4.11 -29.35 -16.63
CA LYS A 75 -2.91 -29.32 -15.78
C LYS A 75 -1.77 -28.51 -16.40
N THR A 76 -1.61 -28.58 -17.71
CA THR A 76 -0.56 -27.86 -18.45
C THR A 76 -0.87 -26.36 -18.52
N GLU A 77 -2.13 -26.02 -18.75
CA GLU A 77 -2.63 -24.64 -18.73
C GLU A 77 -2.41 -24.00 -17.35
N LEU A 78 -2.85 -24.67 -16.28
CA LEU A 78 -2.66 -24.18 -14.91
C LEU A 78 -1.17 -24.00 -14.55
N GLN A 79 -0.30 -24.91 -15.00
CA GLN A 79 1.15 -24.77 -14.79
C GLN A 79 1.75 -23.57 -15.54
N THR A 80 1.18 -23.22 -16.69
CA THR A 80 1.60 -22.07 -17.49
C THR A 80 1.14 -20.79 -16.83
N GLU A 81 -0.14 -20.68 -16.46
CA GLU A 81 -0.68 -19.53 -15.73
C GLU A 81 0.09 -19.26 -14.43
N MET A 82 0.42 -20.30 -13.66
CA MET A 82 1.21 -20.15 -12.43
C MET A 82 2.63 -19.62 -12.70
N LYS A 83 3.26 -19.98 -13.84
CA LYS A 83 4.58 -19.45 -14.22
C LYS A 83 4.49 -18.00 -14.67
N ASP A 84 3.45 -17.65 -15.42
CA ASP A 84 3.23 -16.31 -15.92
C ASP A 84 2.97 -15.35 -14.75
N LEU A 85 2.06 -15.72 -13.84
CA LEU A 85 1.78 -14.95 -12.62
C LEU A 85 3.05 -14.77 -11.76
N LYS A 86 3.88 -15.81 -11.64
CA LYS A 86 5.16 -15.70 -10.92
C LYS A 86 6.11 -14.70 -11.58
N THR A 87 6.15 -14.67 -12.91
CA THR A 87 7.01 -13.77 -13.68
C THR A 87 6.53 -12.32 -13.60
N GLU A 88 5.22 -12.12 -13.66
CA GLU A 88 4.57 -10.82 -13.47
C GLU A 88 4.89 -10.27 -12.08
N LEU A 89 4.65 -11.05 -11.02
CA LEU A 89 4.96 -10.64 -9.65
C LEU A 89 6.44 -10.30 -9.45
N GLN A 90 7.36 -11.08 -10.03
CA GLN A 90 8.79 -10.77 -9.99
C GLN A 90 9.14 -9.46 -10.69
N THR A 91 8.43 -9.12 -11.76
CA THR A 91 8.62 -7.88 -12.52
C THR A 91 8.10 -6.69 -11.71
N GLU A 92 6.90 -6.79 -11.16
CA GLU A 92 6.32 -5.76 -10.28
C GLU A 92 7.23 -5.48 -9.07
N MET A 93 7.73 -6.51 -8.40
CA MET A 93 8.65 -6.35 -7.27
C MET A 93 9.94 -5.61 -7.66
N LYS A 94 10.49 -5.86 -8.86
CA LYS A 94 11.68 -5.15 -9.36
C LYS A 94 11.38 -3.70 -9.68
N ASN A 95 10.21 -3.42 -10.26
CA ASN A 95 9.77 -2.07 -10.56
C ASN A 95 9.58 -1.26 -9.28
N LEU A 96 8.85 -1.79 -8.30
CA LEU A 96 8.64 -1.16 -7.00
C LEU A 96 9.96 -0.87 -6.27
N LYS A 97 10.92 -1.81 -6.32
CA LYS A 97 12.26 -1.61 -5.76
C LYS A 97 12.99 -0.45 -6.43
N THR A 98 12.87 -0.31 -7.75
CA THR A 98 13.53 0.76 -8.52
C THR A 98 12.90 2.12 -8.24
N GLU A 99 11.58 2.16 -8.13
CA GLU A 99 10.81 3.35 -7.76
C GLU A 99 11.20 3.83 -6.37
N LEU A 100 11.17 2.96 -5.36
CA LEU A 100 11.61 3.28 -3.99
C LEU A 100 13.06 3.78 -3.94
N GLN A 101 13.97 3.18 -4.71
CA GLN A 101 15.36 3.66 -4.79
C GLN A 101 15.46 5.06 -5.40
N THR A 102 14.58 5.40 -6.34
CA THR A 102 14.54 6.71 -6.97
C THR A 102 13.98 7.75 -6.00
N GLU A 103 12.86 7.45 -5.34
CA GLU A 103 12.27 8.32 -4.30
C GLU A 103 13.27 8.60 -3.17
N MET A 104 13.98 7.58 -2.68
CA MET A 104 15.01 7.78 -1.65
C MET A 104 16.15 8.69 -2.10
N LYS A 105 16.56 8.62 -3.39
CA LYS A 105 17.58 9.51 -3.95
C LYS A 105 17.07 10.95 -4.04
N ASN A 106 15.84 11.13 -4.48
CA ASN A 106 15.21 12.44 -4.59
C ASN A 106 15.09 13.08 -3.20
N LEU A 107 14.53 12.37 -2.22
CA LEU A 107 14.41 12.85 -0.85
C LEU A 107 15.77 13.23 -0.24
N LYS A 108 16.82 12.46 -0.53
CA LYS A 108 18.19 12.81 -0.09
C LYS A 108 18.70 14.09 -0.76
N SER A 109 18.41 14.30 -2.04
CA SER A 109 18.79 15.51 -2.77
C SER A 109 18.05 16.75 -2.24
N ASP A 110 16.76 16.59 -1.96
CA ASP A 110 15.92 17.66 -1.41
C ASP A 110 16.43 18.08 -0.03
N LEU A 111 16.67 17.11 0.88
CA LEU A 111 17.26 17.38 2.19
C LEU A 111 18.64 18.06 2.10
N GLN A 112 19.47 17.70 1.12
CA GLN A 112 20.76 18.36 0.91
C GLN A 112 20.61 19.81 0.45
N THR A 113 19.55 20.11 -0.30
CA THR A 113 19.23 21.47 -0.76
C THR A 113 18.72 22.29 0.40
N ASP A 114 17.73 21.79 1.15
CA ASP A 114 17.18 22.43 2.34
C ASP A 114 18.28 22.76 3.37
N MET A 115 19.22 21.84 3.60
CA MET A 115 20.35 22.10 4.50
C MET A 115 21.29 23.21 4.02
N LYS A 116 21.49 23.36 2.70
CA LYS A 116 22.32 24.44 2.13
C LYS A 116 21.60 25.78 2.25
N ASP A 117 20.30 25.79 2.01
CA ASP A 117 19.47 26.99 2.08
C ASP A 117 19.41 27.49 3.52
N LEU A 118 19.11 26.60 4.49
CA LEU A 118 19.15 26.94 5.91
C LEU A 118 20.51 27.47 6.37
N LYS A 119 21.61 26.87 5.89
CA LYS A 119 22.96 27.37 6.19
C LYS A 119 23.19 28.78 5.66
N THR A 120 22.67 29.07 4.46
CA THR A 120 22.82 30.38 3.81
C THR A 120 21.98 31.44 4.53
N GLU A 121 20.76 31.07 4.94
CA GLU A 121 19.87 31.91 5.76
C GLU A 121 20.53 32.26 7.09
N LEU A 122 21.01 31.27 7.85
CA LEU A 122 21.72 31.49 9.12
C LEU A 122 22.95 32.38 8.95
N GLN A 123 23.74 32.19 7.89
CA GLN A 123 24.89 33.06 7.60
C GLN A 123 24.49 34.51 7.33
N THR A 124 23.33 34.71 6.71
CA THR A 124 22.78 36.03 6.41
C THR A 124 22.28 36.70 7.68
N GLU A 125 21.50 35.99 8.50
CA GLU A 125 21.04 36.49 9.81
C GLU A 125 22.22 36.87 10.72
N MET A 126 23.25 36.02 10.80
CA MET A 126 24.45 36.34 11.59
C MET A 126 25.18 37.61 11.12
N LYS A 127 25.22 37.85 9.80
CA LYS A 127 25.81 39.08 9.25
C LYS A 127 24.96 40.30 9.61
N ASN A 128 23.65 40.19 9.48
CA ASN A 128 22.71 41.27 9.82
C ASN A 128 22.81 41.63 11.30
N LEU A 129 22.75 40.64 12.19
CA LEU A 129 22.89 40.84 13.64
C LEU A 129 24.24 41.50 14.00
N LYS A 130 25.33 41.10 13.33
CA LYS A 130 26.64 41.73 13.51
C LYS A 130 26.63 43.20 13.09
N SER A 131 25.97 43.52 11.98
CA SER A 131 25.84 44.90 11.49
C SER A 131 24.96 45.76 12.41
N GLU A 132 23.88 45.21 12.94
CA GLU A 132 23.03 45.87 13.96
C GLU A 132 23.85 46.17 15.21
N LEU A 133 24.53 45.17 15.79
CA LEU A 133 25.39 45.37 16.96
C LEU A 133 26.49 46.41 16.74
N GLN A 134 27.09 46.47 15.54
CA GLN A 134 28.08 47.50 15.20
C GLN A 134 27.48 48.90 15.14
N THR A 135 26.22 49.02 14.74
CA THR A 135 25.48 50.29 14.70
C THR A 135 25.16 50.72 16.11
N ASP A 136 24.56 49.85 16.93
CA ASP A 136 24.25 50.10 18.33
C ASP A 136 25.49 50.54 19.13
N MET A 137 26.65 49.89 18.91
CA MET A 137 27.91 50.28 19.56
C MET A 137 28.39 51.68 19.16
N LYS A 138 28.17 52.10 17.90
CA LYS A 138 28.54 53.45 17.45
C LYS A 138 27.60 54.49 18.04
N ASP A 139 26.31 54.18 18.10
CA ASP A 139 25.30 55.06 18.66
C ASP A 139 25.55 55.28 20.15
N LEU A 140 25.76 54.19 20.91
CA LEU A 140 26.12 54.27 22.33
C LEU A 140 27.42 55.06 22.57
N LYS A 141 28.44 54.89 21.71
CA LYS A 141 29.69 55.66 21.81
C LYS A 141 29.45 57.16 21.56
N THR A 142 28.55 57.49 20.65
CA THR A 142 28.20 58.88 20.30
C THR A 142 27.44 59.53 21.46
N GLU A 143 26.46 58.82 22.01
CA GLU A 143 25.69 59.24 23.20
C GLU A 143 26.62 59.50 24.38
N LEU A 144 27.49 58.54 24.72
CA LEU A 144 28.46 58.69 25.81
C LEU A 144 29.41 59.87 25.61
N HIS A 145 29.83 60.14 24.36
CA HIS A 145 30.67 61.29 24.06
C HIS A 145 29.93 62.63 24.25
N SER A 146 28.64 62.67 23.89
CA SER A 146 27.77 63.82 24.14
C SER A 146 27.62 64.07 25.64
N ASP A 147 27.25 63.04 26.40
CA ASP A 147 27.07 63.12 27.85
C ASP A 147 28.34 63.63 28.55
N MET A 148 29.51 63.13 28.14
CA MET A 148 30.78 63.55 28.70
C MET A 148 31.11 65.02 28.38
N LYS A 149 30.72 65.51 27.20
CA LYS A 149 30.88 66.91 26.81
C LYS A 149 29.95 67.82 27.62
N ASP A 150 28.70 67.38 27.82
CA ASP A 150 27.70 68.12 28.58
C ASP A 150 28.12 68.20 30.06
N LEU A 151 28.53 67.08 30.67
CA LEU A 151 29.05 67.05 32.03
C LEU A 151 30.29 67.95 32.21
N LYS A 152 31.20 67.97 31.23
CA LYS A 152 32.37 68.87 31.26
C LYS A 152 31.98 70.34 31.19
N SER A 153 30.94 70.66 30.41
CA SER A 153 30.41 72.02 30.29
C SER A 153 29.78 72.48 31.61
N GLU A 154 28.98 71.61 32.23
CA GLU A 154 28.35 71.85 33.53
C GLU A 154 29.40 72.06 34.62
N LEU A 155 30.39 71.17 34.73
CA LEU A 155 31.48 71.32 35.70
C LEU A 155 32.27 72.63 35.52
N LYS A 156 32.49 73.06 34.27
CA LYS A 156 33.18 74.33 33.98
C LYS A 156 32.34 75.54 34.40
N LYS A 157 31.02 75.45 34.28
CA LYS A 157 30.09 76.49 34.74
C LYS A 157 30.13 76.57 36.27
N ASP A 158 30.01 75.45 36.95
CA ASP A 158 30.05 75.37 38.42
C ASP A 158 31.36 75.94 39.00
N LEU A 159 32.50 75.60 38.39
CA LEU A 159 33.81 76.13 38.79
C LEU A 159 33.86 77.66 38.66
N LYS A 160 33.34 78.22 37.56
CA LYS A 160 33.28 79.68 37.38
C LYS A 160 32.38 80.33 38.42
N GLU A 161 31.21 79.77 38.68
CA GLU A 161 30.29 80.27 39.70
C GLU A 161 30.93 80.27 41.09
N GLN A 162 31.69 79.21 41.41
CA GLN A 162 32.47 79.13 42.64
C GLN A 162 33.59 80.18 42.70
N GLU A 163 34.35 80.39 41.62
CA GLU A 163 35.40 81.42 41.52
C GLU A 163 34.82 82.83 41.71
N TYR A 164 33.69 83.15 41.06
CA TYR A 164 32.99 84.41 41.23
C TYR A 164 32.54 84.60 42.69
N SER A 165 31.95 83.56 43.30
CA SER A 165 31.51 83.59 44.70
C SER A 165 32.67 83.84 45.68
N LEU A 166 33.80 83.15 45.47
CA LEU A 166 35.02 83.35 46.28
C LEU A 166 35.58 84.76 46.11
N THR A 167 35.65 85.26 44.89
CA THR A 167 36.13 86.61 44.58
C THR A 167 35.27 87.66 45.28
N LEU A 168 33.95 87.51 45.21
CA LEU A 168 33.00 88.41 45.89
C LEU A 168 33.20 88.39 47.41
N LYS A 169 33.28 87.19 48.02
CA LYS A 169 33.51 87.03 49.47
C LYS A 169 34.83 87.67 49.92
N MET A 170 35.91 87.45 49.17
CA MET A 170 37.22 88.07 49.44
C MET A 170 37.15 89.60 49.34
N GLY A 171 36.49 90.14 48.30
CA GLY A 171 36.30 91.58 48.14
C GLY A 171 35.55 92.21 49.31
N VAL A 172 34.47 91.57 49.78
CA VAL A 172 33.72 92.01 50.97
C VAL A 172 34.60 92.00 52.22
N MET A 173 35.42 90.95 52.43
CA MET A 173 36.35 90.89 53.56
C MET A 173 37.40 92.00 53.51
N PHE A 174 38.00 92.27 52.34
CA PHE A 174 38.97 93.37 52.20
C PHE A 174 38.34 94.73 52.49
N ALA A 175 37.14 95.00 51.96
CA ALA A 175 36.42 96.24 52.23
C ALA A 175 36.11 96.43 53.72
N ALA A 176 35.66 95.36 54.40
CA ALA A 176 35.43 95.38 55.84
C ALA A 176 36.73 95.65 56.64
N SER A 177 37.84 95.01 56.24
CA SER A 177 39.17 95.19 56.85
C SER A 177 39.65 96.64 56.76
N ILE A 178 39.51 97.26 55.58
CA ILE A 178 39.89 98.66 55.35
C ILE A 178 39.01 99.60 56.20
N GLY A 179 37.71 99.33 56.27
CA GLY A 179 36.78 100.10 57.11
C GLY A 179 37.18 100.12 58.57
N ILE A 180 37.56 98.95 59.13
CA ILE A 180 38.06 98.83 60.52
C ILE A 180 39.37 99.60 60.72
N LEU A 181 40.32 99.51 59.78
CA LEU A 181 41.58 100.25 59.88
C LEU A 181 41.38 101.77 59.84
N SER A 182 40.47 102.26 58.99
CA SER A 182 40.18 103.70 58.87
C SER A 182 39.58 104.29 60.15
N THR A 183 38.68 103.57 60.81
CA THR A 183 38.12 104.01 62.10
C THR A 183 39.19 104.03 63.20
N ILE A 184 40.10 103.06 63.24
CA ILE A 184 41.23 103.03 64.19
C ILE A 184 42.20 104.20 63.98
N VAL A 185 42.50 104.57 62.73
CA VAL A 185 43.41 105.70 62.42
C VAL A 185 42.80 107.04 62.79
N ASN A 186 41.50 107.25 62.55
CA ASN A 186 40.78 108.48 62.90
C ASN A 186 40.48 108.63 64.42
N LEU A 187 40.78 107.60 65.22
CA LEU A 187 40.64 107.62 66.70
C LEU A 187 41.95 108.02 67.43
N LYS A 188 43.02 108.36 66.70
CA LYS A 188 44.27 108.92 67.23
C LYS A 188 44.34 110.43 66.99
#